data_AF-K1T5J5-F1
#
_entry.id   AF-K1T5J5-F1
#
_cell.length_a   1.000
_cell.length_b   1.000
_cell.length_c   1.000
_cell.angle_alpha   90.00
_cell.angle_beta   90.00
_cell.angle_gamma   90.00
#
_symmetry.space_group_name_H-M   'P 1'
#
loop_
_entity.id
_entity.type
_entity.pdbx_description
1 polymer ?
#
loop_
_entity_poly.entity_id
_entity_poly.type
_entity_poly.pdbx_seq_one_letter_code
_entity_poly.pdbx_strand_id
1 'polypeptide(L)'
;YDEVKKWGLENFKRDTMWVAVLDTIYPKGFNAGSMKYIPHGNGAQFEMNVRNDTAKSGAPVYLFEVKAPYDTYLSGLDKQEIINLKDLDSKLGKYSGLMVGSIDTPNNGAGNWE
;
A
#
# COMPACT_ATOMS: atom_id res chain seq x y z
N TYR A 1 2.21 7.83 43.85
CA TYR A 1 1.79 9.25 43.88
C TYR A 1 2.96 10.14 44.29
N ASP A 2 3.75 9.76 45.28
CA ASP A 2 4.97 10.50 45.70
C ASP A 2 6.00 10.70 44.60
N GLU A 3 6.15 9.75 43.68
CA GLU A 3 7.02 9.92 42.50
C GLU A 3 6.50 11.00 41.53
N VAL A 4 5.18 11.07 41.31
CA VAL A 4 4.55 12.10 40.45
C VAL A 4 4.74 13.50 41.05
N LYS A 5 4.64 13.62 42.37
CA LYS A 5 4.95 14.85 43.12
C LYS A 5 6.43 15.21 43.06
N LYS A 6 7.31 14.24 43.30
CA LYS A 6 8.78 14.40 43.27
C LYS A 6 9.26 14.95 41.93
N TRP A 7 8.62 14.55 40.84
CA TRP A 7 8.95 15.02 39.49
C TRP A 7 8.11 16.23 39.02
N GLY A 8 7.25 16.79 39.88
CA GLY A 8 6.46 17.99 39.58
C GLY A 8 5.38 17.78 38.51
N LEU A 9 4.94 16.54 38.28
CA LEU A 9 4.04 16.16 37.18
C LEU A 9 2.55 16.27 37.53
N GLU A 10 2.21 16.89 38.66
CA GLU A 10 0.83 16.98 39.17
C GLU A 10 -0.13 17.78 38.29
N ASN A 11 0.40 18.71 37.50
CA ASN A 11 -0.36 19.55 36.57
C ASN A 11 -0.20 19.12 35.10
N PHE A 12 0.32 17.92 34.85
CA PHE A 12 0.52 17.43 33.48
C PHE A 12 -0.83 17.21 32.79
N LYS A 13 -1.06 17.95 31.70
CA LYS A 13 -2.23 17.81 30.83
C LYS A 13 -1.75 17.36 29.45
N ARG A 14 -2.32 16.27 28.93
CA ARG A 14 -2.14 15.89 27.52
C ARG A 14 -3.01 16.80 26.67
N ASP A 15 -2.40 17.46 25.70
CA ASP A 15 -3.10 18.21 24.66
C ASP A 15 -3.05 17.44 23.34
N THR A 16 -4.10 17.57 22.53
CA THR A 16 -4.19 16.90 21.23
C THR A 16 -4.09 17.95 20.15
N MET A 17 -3.05 17.84 19.31
CA MET A 17 -2.92 18.67 18.12
C MET A 17 -3.01 17.83 16.86
N TRP A 18 -3.67 18.37 15.85
CA TRP A 18 -3.76 17.76 14.53
C TRP A 18 -2.59 18.24 13.70
N VAL A 19 -1.80 17.28 13.20
CA VAL A 19 -0.73 17.54 12.24
C VAL A 19 -1.11 16.85 10.94
N ALA A 20 -0.98 17.57 9.82
CA ALA A 20 -1.20 16.94 8.52
C ALA A 20 -0.12 15.88 8.29
N VAL A 21 -0.53 14.65 7.97
CA VAL A 21 0.38 13.54 7.68
C VAL A 21 1.36 13.91 6.56
N LEU A 22 0.90 14.70 5.59
CA LEU A 22 1.71 15.22 4.50
C LEU A 22 2.94 15.98 5.00
N ASP A 23 2.76 16.86 5.99
CA ASP A 23 3.83 17.71 6.54
C ASP A 23 4.81 16.92 7.42
N THR A 24 4.36 15.79 7.96
CA THR A 24 5.17 14.92 8.84
C THR A 24 6.02 13.93 8.06
N ILE A 25 5.48 13.34 6.99
CA ILE A 25 6.12 12.23 6.27
C ILE A 25 6.87 12.74 5.03
N TYR A 26 6.36 13.78 4.36
CA TYR A 26 6.88 14.22 3.07
C TYR A 26 7.54 15.59 3.14
N PRO A 27 8.54 15.86 2.29
CA PRO A 27 9.14 17.17 2.19
C PRO A 27 8.12 18.23 1.70
N LYS A 28 8.36 19.48 2.10
CA LYS A 28 7.52 20.63 1.71
C LYS A 28 7.38 20.71 0.18
N GLY A 29 6.14 20.84 -0.29
CA GLY A 29 5.82 20.93 -1.73
C GLY A 29 5.60 19.57 -2.42
N PHE A 30 5.58 18.47 -1.68
CA PHE A 30 5.23 17.15 -2.23
C PHE A 30 3.81 17.13 -2.82
N ASN A 31 3.69 16.70 -4.07
CA ASN A 31 2.42 16.53 -4.74
C ASN A 31 1.84 15.15 -4.45
N ALA A 32 0.99 15.03 -3.43
CA ALA A 32 0.33 13.78 -3.07
C ALA A 32 -0.44 13.14 -4.24
N GLY A 33 -0.94 13.93 -5.19
CA GLY A 33 -1.64 13.44 -6.38
C GLY A 33 -0.75 12.62 -7.33
N SER A 34 0.57 12.69 -7.21
CA SER A 34 1.49 11.91 -8.05
C SER A 34 1.65 10.46 -7.59
N MET A 35 1.23 10.11 -6.37
CA MET A 35 1.42 8.75 -5.82
C MET A 35 0.66 7.67 -6.58
N LYS A 36 -0.38 8.04 -7.34
CA LYS A 36 -1.18 7.09 -8.13
C LYS A 36 -0.44 6.56 -9.36
N TYR A 37 0.66 7.19 -9.77
CA TYR A 37 1.37 6.83 -10.99
C TYR A 37 2.47 5.80 -10.73
N ILE A 38 2.59 4.83 -11.62
CA ILE A 38 3.69 3.86 -11.62
C ILE A 38 4.97 4.62 -12.01
N PRO A 39 6.04 4.58 -11.18
CA PRO A 39 7.32 5.21 -11.52
C PRO A 39 7.83 4.71 -12.86
N HIS A 40 8.29 5.62 -13.71
CA HIS A 40 8.73 5.33 -15.09
C HIS A 40 7.69 4.68 -16.03
N GLY A 41 6.44 4.46 -15.59
CA GLY A 41 5.37 3.84 -16.37
C GLY A 41 4.69 4.76 -17.38
N ASN A 42 5.35 5.83 -17.84
CA ASN A 42 4.83 6.80 -18.81
C ASN A 42 3.42 7.35 -18.49
N GLY A 43 3.16 7.65 -17.21
CA GLY A 43 1.87 8.19 -16.75
C GLY A 43 0.79 7.13 -16.50
N ALA A 44 1.11 5.84 -16.63
CA ALA A 44 0.23 4.77 -16.19
C ALA A 44 -0.01 4.84 -14.67
N GLN A 45 -1.22 4.48 -14.27
CA GLN A 45 -1.63 4.46 -12.87
C GLN A 45 -1.67 3.02 -12.37
N PHE A 46 -1.52 2.85 -11.05
CA PHE A 46 -1.78 1.56 -10.42
C PHE A 46 -3.25 1.16 -10.61
N GLU A 47 -3.49 -0.12 -10.85
CA GLU A 47 -4.85 -0.67 -10.81
C GLU A 47 -5.22 -0.88 -9.34
N MET A 48 -6.25 -0.21 -8.84
CA MET A 48 -6.64 -0.26 -7.44
C MET A 48 -8.10 -0.70 -7.31
N ASN A 49 -8.35 -1.68 -6.45
CA ASN A 49 -9.68 -2.16 -6.13
C ASN A 49 -9.87 -2.24 -4.61
N VAL A 50 -11.10 -2.05 -4.16
CA VAL A 50 -11.50 -2.21 -2.75
C VAL A 50 -12.77 -3.04 -2.69
N ARG A 51 -12.89 -3.84 -1.63
CA ARG A 51 -14.10 -4.62 -1.34
C ARG A 51 -14.35 -4.61 0.15
N ASN A 52 -15.59 -4.29 0.51
CA ASN A 52 -16.06 -4.41 1.89
C ASN A 52 -16.89 -5.69 1.98
N ASP A 53 -16.47 -6.59 2.86
CA ASP A 53 -17.15 -7.86 3.12
C ASP A 53 -17.51 -7.97 4.61
N THR A 54 -18.24 -9.02 4.97
CA THR A 54 -18.58 -9.33 6.36
C THR A 54 -18.15 -10.75 6.66
N ALA A 55 -17.27 -10.91 7.66
CA ALA A 55 -16.82 -12.22 8.12
C ALA A 55 -18.00 -13.04 8.64
N LYS A 56 -17.84 -14.37 8.72
CA LYS A 56 -18.85 -15.26 9.31
C LYS A 56 -19.25 -14.90 10.75
N SER A 57 -18.38 -14.20 11.47
CA SER A 57 -18.62 -13.65 12.82
C SER A 57 -19.46 -12.37 12.85
N GLY A 58 -19.82 -11.80 11.70
CA GLY A 58 -20.50 -10.50 11.58
C GLY A 58 -19.57 -9.29 11.62
N ALA A 59 -18.26 -9.48 11.77
CA ALA A 59 -17.29 -8.39 11.75
C ALA A 59 -17.04 -7.89 10.32
N PRO A 60 -16.94 -6.56 10.09
CA PRO A 60 -16.60 -6.03 8.78
C PRO A 60 -15.16 -6.41 8.39
N VAL A 61 -14.96 -6.76 7.13
CA VAL A 61 -13.67 -7.05 6.52
C VAL A 61 -13.44 -6.06 5.39
N TYR A 62 -12.35 -5.30 5.48
CA TYR A 62 -11.96 -4.32 4.46
C TYR A 62 -10.80 -4.90 3.65
N LEU A 63 -11.06 -5.19 2.38
CA LEU A 63 -10.09 -5.73 1.45
C LEU A 63 -9.68 -4.67 0.44
N PHE A 64 -8.42 -4.71 0.04
CA PHE A 64 -7.89 -3.90 -1.03
C PHE A 64 -6.94 -4.72 -1.88
N GLU A 65 -6.79 -4.32 -3.13
CA GLU A 65 -5.83 -4.87 -4.07
C GLU A 65 -5.23 -3.71 -4.87
N VAL A 66 -3.90 -3.69 -5.00
CA VAL A 66 -3.16 -2.73 -5.83
C VAL A 66 -2.25 -3.50 -6.75
N LYS A 67 -2.29 -3.21 -8.05
CA LYS A 67 -1.50 -3.92 -9.06
C LYS A 67 -0.72 -2.99 -9.99
N ALA A 68 0.44 -3.47 -10.43
CA ALA A 68 1.25 -2.89 -11.48
C ALA A 68 1.68 -4.00 -12.48
N PRO A 69 1.11 -4.03 -13.70
CA PRO A 69 1.44 -5.04 -14.71
C PRO A 69 2.93 -4.98 -15.12
N TYR A 70 3.56 -6.13 -15.42
CA TYR A 70 4.97 -6.13 -15.87
C TYR A 70 5.21 -5.27 -17.12
N ASP A 71 4.28 -5.27 -18.09
CA ASP A 71 4.41 -4.47 -19.31
C ASP A 71 4.57 -2.97 -19.01
N THR A 72 4.05 -2.52 -17.87
CA THR A 72 4.12 -1.13 -17.44
C THR A 72 5.27 -0.90 -16.45
N TYR A 73 5.36 -1.74 -15.42
CA TYR A 73 6.36 -1.61 -14.36
C TYR A 73 7.79 -1.83 -14.88
N LEU A 74 7.98 -2.82 -15.76
CA LEU A 74 9.26 -3.14 -16.38
C LEU A 74 9.41 -2.49 -17.77
N SER A 75 8.58 -1.49 -18.08
CA SER A 75 8.63 -0.82 -19.37
C SER A 75 10.03 -0.24 -19.62
N GLY A 76 10.57 -0.52 -20.82
CA GLY A 76 11.92 -0.11 -21.21
C GLY A 76 13.01 -1.15 -20.96
N LEU A 77 12.72 -2.26 -20.28
CA LEU A 77 13.61 -3.42 -20.19
C LEU A 77 13.46 -4.36 -21.40
N ASP A 78 14.22 -5.46 -21.41
CA ASP A 78 14.19 -6.43 -22.50
C ASP A 78 12.79 -7.05 -22.67
N LYS A 79 12.23 -6.90 -23.87
CA LYS A 79 10.86 -7.34 -24.16
C LYS A 79 10.71 -8.86 -24.12
N GLN A 80 11.74 -9.61 -24.51
CA GLN A 80 11.69 -11.06 -24.53
C GLN A 80 11.72 -11.61 -23.10
N GLU A 81 12.53 -11.03 -22.22
CA GLU A 81 12.54 -11.40 -20.81
C GLU A 81 11.18 -11.12 -20.14
N ILE A 82 10.56 -9.98 -20.41
CA ILE A 82 9.22 -9.66 -19.91
C ILE A 82 8.18 -10.69 -20.39
N ILE A 83 8.23 -11.08 -21.67
CA ILE A 83 7.34 -12.12 -22.22
C ILE A 83 7.55 -13.45 -21.48
N ASN A 84 8.80 -13.84 -21.24
CA ASN A 84 9.13 -15.09 -20.55
C ASN A 84 8.62 -15.08 -19.10
N LEU A 85 8.76 -13.96 -18.38
CA LEU A 85 8.22 -13.81 -17.03
C LEU A 85 6.70 -13.93 -16.99
N LYS A 86 6.01 -13.26 -17.94
CA LYS A 86 4.55 -13.36 -18.07
C LYS A 86 4.08 -14.78 -18.37
N ASP A 87 4.76 -15.48 -19.27
CA ASP A 87 4.46 -16.88 -19.59
C ASP A 87 4.63 -17.80 -18.37
N LEU A 88 5.71 -17.62 -17.60
CA LEU A 88 5.95 -18.37 -16.36
C LEU A 88 4.83 -18.13 -15.34
N ASP A 89 4.51 -16.86 -15.04
CA ASP A 89 3.48 -16.53 -14.05
C ASP A 89 2.10 -17.01 -14.50
N SER A 90 1.77 -16.87 -15.79
CA SER A 90 0.51 -17.38 -16.35
C SER A 90 0.39 -18.90 -16.19
N LYS A 91 1.47 -19.65 -16.38
CA LYS A 91 1.50 -21.11 -16.18
C LYS A 91 1.35 -21.51 -14.72
N LEU A 92 1.82 -20.67 -13.79
CA LEU A 92 1.69 -20.88 -12.35
C LEU A 92 0.36 -20.34 -11.78
N GLY A 93 -0.50 -19.74 -12.62
CA GLY A 93 -1.74 -19.11 -12.18
C GLY A 93 -1.51 -17.87 -11.31
N LYS A 94 -0.33 -17.24 -11.41
CA LYS A 94 0.05 -16.03 -10.68
C LYS A 94 -0.26 -14.78 -11.51
N TYR A 95 -0.44 -13.65 -10.83
CA TYR A 95 -0.54 -12.36 -11.50
C TYR A 95 0.80 -11.94 -12.10
N SER A 96 0.83 -11.64 -13.41
CA SER A 96 2.02 -11.21 -14.13
C SER A 96 2.34 -9.72 -13.91
N GLY A 97 2.80 -9.40 -12.71
CA GLY A 97 3.07 -8.05 -12.27
C GLY A 97 3.37 -8.01 -10.78
N LEU A 98 3.50 -6.80 -10.23
CA LEU A 98 3.49 -6.61 -8.79
C LEU A 98 2.05 -6.47 -8.32
N MET A 99 1.71 -7.15 -7.23
CA MET A 99 0.40 -7.11 -6.59
C MET A 99 0.57 -7.04 -5.08
N VAL A 100 -0.23 -6.18 -4.43
CA VAL A 100 -0.34 -6.07 -2.98
C VAL A 100 -1.79 -6.21 -2.58
N GLY A 101 -2.05 -6.99 -1.55
CA GLY A 101 -3.41 -7.26 -1.10
C GLY A 101 -4.13 -8.25 -2.03
N SER A 102 -5.40 -8.49 -1.74
CA SER A 102 -6.30 -9.26 -2.58
C SER A 102 -7.74 -8.90 -2.21
N ILE A 103 -8.59 -8.69 -3.21
CA ILE A 103 -10.03 -8.47 -3.01
C ILE A 103 -10.82 -9.77 -2.84
N ASP A 104 -10.20 -10.92 -3.07
CA ASP A 104 -10.84 -12.23 -2.94
C ASP A 104 -10.50 -12.92 -1.62
N THR A 105 -9.23 -12.86 -1.21
CA THR A 105 -8.74 -13.54 0.00
C THR A 105 -8.04 -12.57 0.95
N PRO A 106 -8.43 -12.49 2.23
CA PRO A 106 -7.70 -11.70 3.21
C PRO A 106 -6.27 -12.22 3.37
N ASN A 107 -5.28 -11.41 2.96
CA ASN A 107 -3.86 -11.75 3.02
C ASN A 107 -3.04 -10.74 3.87
N ASN A 108 -3.73 -9.92 4.68
CA ASN A 108 -3.12 -8.86 5.50
C ASN A 108 -2.25 -7.87 4.69
N GLY A 109 -2.61 -7.61 3.43
CA GLY A 109 -1.85 -6.69 2.56
C GLY A 109 -0.51 -7.23 2.11
N ALA A 110 -0.32 -8.56 2.09
CA ALA A 110 0.89 -9.18 1.58
C ALA A 110 1.11 -8.88 0.08
N GLY A 111 2.38 -8.78 -0.30
CA GLY A 111 2.83 -8.66 -1.68
C GLY A 111 3.13 -10.02 -2.32
N ASN A 112 3.17 -10.08 -3.64
CA ASN A 112 3.46 -11.30 -4.41
C ASN A 112 4.96 -11.51 -4.74
N TRP A 113 5.86 -10.81 -4.04
CA TRP A 113 7.31 -10.81 -4.29
C TRP A 113 8.13 -11.65 -3.29
N GLU A 114 7.46 -12.41 -2.42
CA GLU A 114 8.08 -13.41 -1.54
C GLU A 114 8.03 -14.82 -2.14
#